data_AF-A4JD16-F1
#
_entry.id   AF-A4JD16-F1
#
_cell.length_a   1.000
_cell.length_b   1.000
_cell.length_c   1.000
_cell.angle_alpha   90.00
_cell.angle_beta   90.00
_cell.angle_gamma   90.00
#
_symmetry.space_group_name_H-M   'P 1'
#
loop_
_entity.id
_entity.type
_entity.pdbx_description
1 polymer ?
#
loop_
_entity_poly.entity_id
_entity_poly.type
_entity_poly.pdbx_seq_one_letter_code
_entity_poly.pdbx_strand_id
1 'polypeptide(L)'
;MLNPRLTERAAEFWSDRQLQQFNDAADAEHDAAYEKAFNAGLAQAEHDLVEFAKKFVSRDEESIDERCRRFLAEYIGYLDCSYGDLSAALSEASGLFQDDEV
;
A
#
# COMPACT_ATOMS: atom_id res chain seq x y z
N MET A 1 -24.01 2.20 57.08
CA MET A 1 -22.68 2.85 56.90
C MET A 1 -22.07 2.27 55.65
N LEU A 2 -21.78 3.09 54.63
CA LEU A 2 -21.04 2.65 53.44
C LEU A 2 -19.64 2.22 53.88
N ASN A 3 -19.18 1.04 53.46
CA ASN A 3 -17.83 0.56 53.78
C ASN A 3 -16.85 1.18 52.77
N PRO A 4 -15.97 2.11 53.17
CA PRO A 4 -15.13 2.90 52.25
C PRO A 4 -14.24 2.04 51.35
N ARG A 5 -13.75 0.91 51.88
CA ARG A 5 -12.92 -0.05 51.15
C ARG A 5 -13.64 -0.75 50.00
N LEU A 6 -14.96 -0.93 50.11
CA LEU A 6 -15.77 -1.51 49.02
C LEU A 6 -16.05 -0.48 47.93
N THR A 7 -16.15 0.81 48.29
CA THR A 7 -16.38 1.88 47.32
C THR A 7 -15.12 2.28 46.55
N GLU A 8 -13.95 2.25 47.19
CA GLU A 8 -12.66 2.51 46.52
C GLU A 8 -12.35 1.43 45.47
N ARG A 9 -12.49 0.14 45.82
CA ARG A 9 -12.28 -0.97 44.87
C ARG A 9 -13.29 -0.97 43.72
N ALA A 10 -14.52 -0.53 43.97
CA ALA A 10 -15.51 -0.38 42.91
C ALA A 10 -15.14 0.76 41.97
N ALA A 11 -14.63 1.88 42.49
CA ALA A 11 -14.15 2.99 41.67
C ALA A 11 -12.96 2.58 40.80
N GLU A 12 -11.96 1.91 41.37
CA GLU A 12 -10.81 1.36 40.64
C GLU A 12 -11.24 0.44 39.50
N PHE A 13 -12.14 -0.51 39.76
CA PHE A 13 -12.65 -1.42 38.73
C PHE A 13 -13.31 -0.70 37.55
N TRP A 14 -14.12 0.33 37.81
CA TRP A 14 -14.77 1.09 36.75
C TRP A 14 -13.81 2.01 36.00
N SER A 15 -12.83 2.61 36.70
CA SER A 15 -11.79 3.41 36.09
C SER A 15 -10.87 2.59 35.18
N ASP A 16 -10.44 1.41 35.62
CA ASP A 16 -9.62 0.50 34.82
C ASP A 16 -10.36 0.03 33.57
N ARG A 17 -11.65 -0.31 33.72
CA ARG A 17 -12.49 -0.68 32.56
C ARG A 17 -12.66 0.47 31.58
N GLN A 18 -12.84 1.69 32.06
CA GLN A 18 -12.98 2.87 31.20
C GLN A 18 -11.66 3.17 30.46
N LEU A 19 -10.52 3.01 31.14
CA LEU A 19 -9.20 3.15 30.53
C LEU A 19 -8.96 2.09 29.45
N GLN A 20 -9.32 0.83 29.73
CA GLN A 20 -9.26 -0.27 28.76
C GLN A 20 -10.10 0.06 27.53
N GLN A 21 -11.37 0.47 27.71
CA GLN A 21 -12.26 0.83 26.60
C GLN A 21 -11.73 2.00 25.77
N PHE A 22 -11.08 2.97 26.41
CA PHE A 22 -10.45 4.09 25.72
C PHE A 22 -9.26 3.64 24.86
N ASN A 23 -8.38 2.80 25.43
CA ASN A 23 -7.23 2.26 24.70
C ASN A 23 -7.68 1.39 23.51
N ASP A 24 -8.63 0.49 23.74
CA ASP A 24 -9.19 -0.38 22.68
C ASP A 24 -9.83 0.47 21.55
N ALA A 25 -10.50 1.57 21.89
CA ALA A 25 -11.08 2.48 20.91
C ALA A 25 -10.00 3.26 20.13
N ALA A 26 -8.92 3.68 20.79
CA ALA A 26 -7.80 4.37 20.14
C ALA A 26 -7.05 3.44 19.17
N ASP A 27 -6.82 2.18 19.57
CA ASP A 27 -6.20 1.17 18.71
C ASP A 27 -7.07 0.89 17.48
N ALA A 28 -8.39 0.72 17.67
CA ALA A 28 -9.32 0.53 16.56
C ALA A 28 -9.37 1.73 15.60
N GLU A 29 -9.27 2.97 16.11
CA GLU A 29 -9.19 4.17 15.27
C GLU A 29 -7.88 4.20 14.46
N HIS A 30 -6.77 3.85 15.10
CA HIS A 30 -5.47 3.76 14.44
C HIS A 30 -5.47 2.71 13.31
N ASP A 31 -6.02 1.52 13.56
CA ASP A 31 -6.11 0.46 12.56
C ASP A 31 -7.00 0.88 11.38
N ALA A 32 -8.15 1.50 11.66
CA ALA A 32 -9.03 2.03 10.61
C ALA A 32 -8.35 3.14 9.78
N ALA A 33 -7.56 4.00 10.43
CA ALA A 33 -6.80 5.04 9.75
C ALA A 33 -5.72 4.44 8.85
N TYR A 34 -5.00 3.43 9.33
CA TYR A 34 -4.00 2.70 8.54
C TYR A 34 -4.63 2.02 7.32
N GLU A 35 -5.72 1.27 7.51
CA GLU A 35 -6.43 0.59 6.42
C GLU A 35 -6.91 1.59 5.36
N LYS A 36 -7.47 2.72 5.79
CA LYS A 36 -7.90 3.78 4.88
C LYS A 36 -6.73 4.38 4.10
N ALA A 37 -5.60 4.64 4.76
CA ALA A 37 -4.41 5.18 4.11
C ALA A 37 -3.82 4.18 3.11
N PHE A 38 -3.77 2.89 3.47
CA PHE A 38 -3.33 1.82 2.58
C PHE A 38 -4.22 1.72 1.33
N ASN A 39 -5.54 1.69 1.50
CA ASN A 39 -6.48 1.64 0.39
C ASN A 39 -6.41 2.89 -0.51
N ALA A 40 -6.20 4.08 0.07
CA ALA A 40 -5.98 5.29 -0.70
C ALA A 40 -4.67 5.23 -1.52
N GLY A 41 -3.61 4.67 -0.94
CA GLY A 41 -2.35 4.41 -1.64
C GLY A 41 -2.52 3.46 -2.82
N LEU A 42 -3.29 2.37 -2.65
CA LEU A 42 -3.61 1.45 -3.73
C LEU A 42 -4.41 2.13 -4.86
N ALA A 43 -5.43 2.91 -4.50
CA ALA A 43 -6.23 3.64 -5.48
C ALA A 43 -5.39 4.65 -6.28
N GLN A 44 -4.44 5.32 -5.63
CA GLN A 44 -3.50 6.21 -6.29
C GLN A 44 -2.57 5.44 -7.23
N ALA A 45 -1.98 4.33 -6.78
CA ALA A 45 -1.10 3.50 -7.60
C ALA A 45 -1.82 2.96 -8.84
N GLU A 46 -3.08 2.53 -8.70
CA GLU A 46 -3.92 2.11 -9.82
C GLU A 46 -4.16 3.28 -10.79
N HIS A 47 -4.53 4.45 -10.28
CA HIS A 47 -4.74 5.64 -11.09
C HIS A 47 -3.48 6.01 -11.89
N ASP A 48 -2.32 6.06 -11.23
CA ASP A 48 -1.03 6.38 -11.85
C ASP A 48 -0.67 5.37 -12.95
N LEU A 49 -0.88 4.07 -12.70
CA LEU A 49 -0.67 3.03 -13.70
C LEU A 49 -1.59 3.20 -14.92
N VAL A 50 -2.85 3.53 -14.70
CA VAL A 50 -3.82 3.79 -15.78
C VAL A 50 -3.39 5.01 -16.60
N GLU A 51 -2.98 6.11 -15.96
CA GLU A 51 -2.48 7.30 -16.64
C GLU A 51 -1.19 7.02 -17.42
N PHE A 52 -0.30 6.22 -16.84
CA PHE A 52 0.92 5.77 -17.50
C PHE A 52 0.61 4.93 -18.74
N ALA A 53 -0.25 3.91 -18.62
CA ALA A 53 -0.63 3.01 -19.70
C ALA A 53 -1.29 3.75 -20.87
N LYS A 54 -2.07 4.81 -20.61
CA LYS A 54 -2.69 5.64 -21.66
C LYS A 54 -1.68 6.25 -22.64
N LYS A 55 -0.41 6.44 -22.23
CA LYS A 55 0.65 6.98 -23.11
C LYS A 55 1.02 6.01 -24.25
N PHE A 56 0.72 4.72 -24.08
CA PHE A 56 1.09 3.67 -25.02
C PHE A 56 -0.09 3.20 -25.87
N VAL A 57 -1.24 3.88 -25.86
CA VAL A 57 -2.35 3.51 -26.75
C VAL A 57 -1.91 3.62 -28.22
N SER A 58 -2.22 2.59 -29.00
CA SER A 58 -1.77 2.38 -30.39
C SER A 58 -1.88 3.64 -31.25
N ARG A 59 -0.76 4.04 -31.86
CA ARG A 59 -0.72 4.99 -32.97
C ARG A 59 -0.28 4.22 -34.21
N ASP A 60 -1.27 3.80 -34.99
CA ASP A 60 -1.35 3.16 -36.33
C ASP A 60 -0.14 2.57 -37.10
N GLU A 61 1.08 2.51 -36.56
CA GLU A 61 2.28 2.00 -37.22
C GLU A 61 3.13 1.06 -36.34
N GLU A 62 2.91 1.04 -35.02
CA GLU A 62 3.66 0.22 -34.06
C GLU A 62 3.03 -1.18 -33.89
N SER A 63 3.85 -2.24 -33.93
CA SER A 63 3.38 -3.58 -33.61
C SER A 63 3.03 -3.73 -32.13
N ILE A 64 2.19 -4.72 -31.80
CA ILE A 64 1.80 -4.98 -30.40
C ILE A 64 3.02 -5.30 -29.54
N ASP A 65 3.96 -6.09 -30.07
CA ASP A 65 5.16 -6.52 -29.35
C ASP A 65 6.10 -5.35 -29.03
N GLU A 66 6.36 -4.48 -30.01
CA GLU A 66 7.15 -3.25 -29.82
C GLU A 66 6.54 -2.34 -28.75
N ARG A 67 5.22 -2.16 -28.82
CA ARG A 67 4.48 -1.38 -27.81
C ARG A 67 4.60 -1.99 -26.42
N CYS A 68 4.40 -3.30 -26.30
CA CYS A 68 4.48 -4.00 -25.01
C CYS A 68 5.89 -3.92 -24.41
N ARG A 69 6.94 -4.11 -25.23
CA ARG A 69 8.34 -3.95 -24.78
C ARG A 69 8.63 -2.52 -24.33
N ARG A 70 8.18 -1.52 -25.09
CA ARG A 70 8.36 -0.11 -24.75
C ARG A 70 7.63 0.27 -23.46
N PHE A 71 6.37 -0.17 -23.31
CA PHE A 71 5.60 0.02 -22.08
C PHE A 71 6.32 -0.58 -20.86
N LEU A 72 6.76 -1.84 -20.95
CA LEU A 72 7.44 -2.51 -19.84
C LEU A 72 8.77 -1.85 -19.49
N ALA A 73 9.60 -1.52 -20.50
CA ALA A 73 10.88 -0.86 -20.28
C ALA A 73 10.73 0.52 -19.62
N GLU A 74 9.80 1.35 -20.10
CA GLU A 74 9.55 2.66 -19.50
C GLU A 74 8.92 2.54 -18.09
N TYR A 75 8.05 1.55 -17.87
CA TYR A 75 7.43 1.34 -16.55
C TYR A 75 8.44 0.83 -15.51
N ILE A 76 9.32 -0.09 -15.90
CA ILE A 76 10.45 -0.53 -15.06
C ILE A 76 11.32 0.68 -14.69
N GLY A 77 11.69 1.51 -15.66
CA GLY A 77 12.46 2.73 -15.41
C GLY A 77 11.74 3.74 -14.50
N TYR A 78 10.41 3.85 -14.61
CA TYR A 78 9.60 4.67 -13.71
C TYR A 78 9.64 4.16 -12.26
N LEU A 79 9.65 2.84 -12.06
CA LEU A 79 9.65 2.21 -10.75
C LEU A 79 11.03 2.22 -10.07
N ASP A 80 12.12 2.30 -10.82
CA ASP A 80 13.48 2.08 -10.33
C ASP A 80 13.89 2.99 -9.15
N CYS A 81 13.37 4.22 -9.10
CA CYS A 81 13.74 5.18 -8.05
C CYS A 81 13.01 4.99 -6.71
N SER A 82 11.84 4.35 -6.70
CA SER A 82 10.95 4.29 -5.53
C SER A 82 10.45 2.88 -5.19
N TYR A 83 10.56 1.95 -6.14
CA TYR A 83 10.03 0.59 -6.08
C TYR A 83 11.03 -0.41 -6.67
N GLY A 84 12.28 -0.35 -6.21
CA GLY A 84 13.39 -1.16 -6.74
C GLY A 84 13.12 -2.67 -6.78
N ASP A 85 12.50 -3.24 -5.74
CA ASP A 85 12.15 -4.66 -5.70
C ASP A 85 11.15 -5.05 -6.80
N LEU A 86 10.15 -4.19 -7.05
CA LEU A 86 9.16 -4.41 -8.11
C LEU A 86 9.79 -4.23 -9.50
N SER A 87 10.63 -3.21 -9.65
CA SER A 87 11.43 -2.96 -10.87
C SER A 87 12.27 -4.19 -11.25
N ALA A 88 12.99 -4.75 -10.27
CA ALA A 88 13.83 -5.94 -10.45
C ALA A 88 13.00 -7.17 -10.83
N ALA A 89 11.90 -7.44 -10.11
CA ALA A 89 11.02 -8.57 -10.39
C ALA A 89 10.39 -8.49 -11.79
N LEU A 90 9.98 -7.30 -12.23
CA LEU A 90 9.43 -7.09 -13.57
C LEU A 90 10.49 -7.24 -14.67
N SER A 91 11.71 -6.76 -14.43
CA SER A 91 12.84 -6.92 -15.36
C SER A 91 13.17 -8.40 -15.57
N GLU A 92 13.28 -9.16 -14.48
CA GLU A 92 13.51 -10.61 -14.52
C GLU A 92 12.39 -11.35 -15.25
N ALA A 93 11.12 -11.08 -14.89
CA ALA A 93 9.97 -11.75 -15.48
C ALA A 93 9.77 -11.44 -16.98
N SER A 94 10.13 -10.23 -17.41
CA SER A 94 10.01 -9.81 -18.81
C SER A 94 11.22 -10.18 -19.67
N GLY A 95 12.33 -10.62 -19.05
CA GLY A 95 13.60 -10.85 -19.74
C GLY A 95 14.22 -9.55 -20.30
N LEU A 96 13.74 -8.38 -19.88
CA LEU A 96 14.30 -7.10 -20.28
C LEU A 96 15.56 -6.80 -19.46
N PHE A 97 16.55 -6.18 -20.09
CA PHE A 97 17.83 -5.79 -19.47
C PHE A 97 18.68 -6.96 -18.96
N GLN A 98 18.38 -8.20 -19.35
CA GLN A 98 19.32 -9.30 -19.19
C GLN A 98 20.47 -9.06 -20.17
N ASP A 99 21.69 -8.89 -19.66
CA ASP A 99 22.89 -8.96 -20.50
C ASP A 99 22.86 -10.33 -21.21
N ASP A 100 23.11 -10.34 -22.52
CA ASP A 100 23.28 -11.56 -23.31
C ASP A 100 24.52 -12.33 -22.79
N GLU A 101 24.44 -12.98 -21.63
CA GLU A 101 25.37 -14.03 -21.23
C GLU A 101 24.93 -15.36 -21.88
N VAL A 102 25.07 -15.42 -23.22
CA VAL A 102 25.21 -16.67 -23.99
C VAL A 102 26.25 -16.49 -25.09
#